data_AF-A0A948QIS8-F1
#
_entry.id   AF-A0A948QIS8-F1
#
_cell.length_a   1.000
_cell.length_b   1.000
_cell.length_c   1.000
_cell.angle_alpha   90.00
_cell.angle_beta   90.00
_cell.angle_gamma   90.00
#
_symmetry.space_group_name_H-M   'P 1'
#
loop_
_entity.id
_entity.type
_entity.pdbx_description
1 polymer ?
#
loop_
_entity_poly.entity_id
_entity_poly.type
_entity_poly.pdbx_seq_one_letter_code
_entity_poly.pdbx_strand_id
1 'polypeptide(L)'
;MNKIKEHIIIFSSKLTPLGEVICDQGTYGNVILNQAGEIELGHNFADWRVTGLPTLVPQTAMGKKATLIVAERIQIHSPLFKAALLSWFDLHGYQYLAFNNQSVKIWHLIDQLPLRSQEKYLLSLGIRDLKQSEVNSWIVSLEKIHQNVLQ
;
A
#
# COMPACT_ATOMS: atom_id res chain seq x y z
N MET A 1 -16.96 -10.82 -14.39
CA MET A 1 -15.51 -10.93 -14.12
C MET A 1 -15.24 -10.31 -12.77
N ASN A 2 -14.64 -11.04 -11.82
CA ASN A 2 -14.20 -10.45 -10.55
C ASN A 2 -13.05 -9.49 -10.84
N LYS A 3 -13.23 -8.21 -10.53
CA LYS A 3 -12.15 -7.22 -10.69
C LYS A 3 -11.00 -7.56 -9.73
N ILE A 4 -9.78 -7.49 -10.22
CA ILE A 4 -8.57 -7.71 -9.43
C ILE A 4 -8.36 -6.46 -8.58
N LYS A 5 -8.49 -6.61 -7.26
CA LYS A 5 -8.13 -5.57 -6.30
C LYS A 5 -6.64 -5.66 -6.03
N GLU A 6 -5.99 -4.51 -5.93
CA GLU A 6 -4.59 -4.39 -5.56
C GLU A 6 -4.52 -3.84 -4.14
N HIS A 7 -3.75 -4.49 -3.29
CA HIS A 7 -3.55 -4.08 -1.91
C HIS A 7 -2.17 -3.47 -1.75
N ILE A 8 -2.07 -2.26 -1.23
CA ILE A 8 -0.81 -1.55 -0.98
C ILE A 8 -0.61 -1.52 0.52
N ILE A 9 0.28 -2.37 1.03
CA ILE A 9 0.63 -2.38 2.45
C ILE A 9 1.64 -1.26 2.69
N ILE A 10 1.34 -0.38 3.65
CA ILE A 10 2.15 0.80 3.95
C ILE A 10 2.96 0.56 5.22
N PHE A 11 4.22 0.97 5.20
CA PHE A 11 5.11 0.98 6.34
C PHE A 11 5.72 2.38 6.52
N SER A 12 5.92 2.79 7.76
CA SER A 12 6.68 4.01 8.07
C SER A 12 8.15 3.87 7.67
N SER A 13 8.90 4.97 7.74
CA SER A 13 10.36 4.96 7.56
C SER A 13 11.09 4.06 8.57
N LYS A 14 10.46 3.74 9.70
CA LYS A 14 10.94 2.78 10.71
C LYS A 14 10.42 1.36 10.48
N LEU A 15 9.89 1.07 9.29
CA LEU A 15 9.34 -0.23 8.90
C LEU A 15 8.17 -0.70 9.78
N THR A 16 7.46 0.24 10.43
CA THR A 16 6.26 -0.07 11.21
C THR A 16 5.07 -0.15 10.27
N PRO A 17 4.30 -1.25 10.26
CA PRO A 17 3.07 -1.32 9.47
C PRO A 17 2.13 -0.19 9.86
N LEU A 18 1.60 0.55 8.89
CA LEU A 18 0.65 1.64 9.10
C LEU A 18 -0.76 1.26 8.66
N GLY A 19 -0.88 0.32 7.74
CA GLY A 19 -2.17 -0.15 7.22
C GLY A 19 -2.07 -0.55 5.77
N GLU A 20 -3.21 -0.53 5.09
CA GLU A 20 -3.31 -0.84 3.67
C GLU A 20 -4.25 0.10 2.91
N VAL A 21 -3.93 0.31 1.63
CA VAL A 21 -4.80 0.96 0.65
C VAL A 21 -5.23 -0.07 -0.38
N ILE A 22 -6.53 -0.15 -0.63
CA ILE A 22 -7.13 -1.04 -1.62
C ILE A 22 -7.47 -0.20 -2.84
N CYS A 23 -6.87 -0.53 -3.97
CA CYS A 23 -7.15 0.10 -5.26
C CYS A 23 -7.90 -0.86 -6.19
N ASP A 24 -8.85 -0.32 -6.96
CA ASP A 24 -9.53 -1.03 -8.06
C ASP A 24 -9.16 -0.35 -9.38
N GLN A 25 -8.45 -1.06 -10.26
CA GLN A 25 -8.04 -0.54 -11.58
C GLN A 25 -7.31 0.82 -11.49
N GLY A 26 -6.44 0.98 -10.49
CA GLY A 26 -5.67 2.21 -10.25
C GLY A 26 -6.43 3.34 -9.51
N THR A 27 -7.73 3.17 -9.28
CA THR A 27 -8.56 4.12 -8.52
C THR A 27 -8.60 3.77 -7.03
N TYR A 28 -8.85 4.76 -6.18
CA TYR A 28 -9.05 4.55 -4.74
C TYR A 28 -10.32 3.74 -4.48
N GLY A 29 -10.17 2.61 -3.80
CA GLY A 29 -11.28 1.80 -3.30
C GLY A 29 -11.53 2.05 -1.81
N ASN A 30 -10.55 1.71 -0.98
CA ASN A 30 -10.65 1.87 0.47
C ASN A 30 -9.27 2.06 1.12
N VAL A 31 -9.24 2.55 2.36
CA VAL A 31 -8.06 2.59 3.23
C VAL A 31 -8.43 1.91 4.55
N ILE A 32 -7.53 1.08 5.08
CA ILE A 32 -7.65 0.46 6.40
C ILE A 32 -6.35 0.75 7.13
N LEU A 33 -6.38 1.70 8.06
CA LEU A 33 -5.22 2.06 8.86
C LEU A 33 -5.31 1.43 10.24
N ASN A 34 -4.14 1.10 10.82
CA ASN A 34 -4.06 0.80 12.24
C ASN A 34 -3.90 2.09 13.04
N GLN A 35 -3.79 1.99 14.37
CA GLN A 35 -3.65 3.17 15.22
C GLN A 35 -2.48 4.07 14.83
N ALA A 36 -1.31 3.51 14.49
CA ALA A 36 -0.14 4.29 14.07
C ALA A 36 -0.40 4.97 12.71
N GLY A 37 -1.01 4.25 11.77
CA GLY A 37 -1.39 4.81 10.47
C GLY A 37 -2.44 5.91 10.57
N GLU A 38 -3.43 5.79 11.45
CA GLU A 38 -4.43 6.85 11.65
C GLU A 38 -3.77 8.14 12.15
N ILE A 39 -2.78 8.03 13.04
CA ILE A 39 -2.01 9.17 13.56
C ILE A 39 -1.17 9.81 12.44
N GLU A 40 -0.49 9.01 11.61
CA GLU A 40 0.46 9.51 10.60
C GLU A 40 -0.22 9.94 9.28
N LEU A 41 -1.26 9.24 8.85
CA LEU A 41 -1.84 9.33 7.50
C LEU A 41 -3.35 9.60 7.49
N GLY A 42 -4.06 9.41 8.62
CA GLY A 42 -5.52 9.49 8.67
C GLY A 42 -6.06 10.85 8.18
N HIS A 43 -5.45 11.94 8.64
CA HIS A 43 -5.81 13.28 8.19
C HIS A 43 -5.59 13.49 6.68
N ASN A 44 -4.48 12.98 6.14
CA ASN A 44 -4.17 13.09 4.72
C ASN A 44 -5.22 12.38 3.85
N PHE A 45 -5.58 11.14 4.18
CA PHE A 45 -6.61 10.41 3.44
C PHE A 45 -7.99 11.07 3.55
N ALA A 46 -8.32 11.66 4.71
CA ALA A 46 -9.55 12.42 4.87
C ALA A 46 -9.59 13.68 3.98
N ASP A 47 -8.49 14.44 3.93
CA ASP A 47 -8.36 15.62 3.07
C ASP A 47 -8.41 15.26 1.58
N TRP A 48 -7.67 14.22 1.16
CA TRP A 48 -7.61 13.82 -0.25
C TRP A 48 -8.94 13.33 -0.80
N ARG A 49 -9.84 12.82 0.04
CA ARG A 49 -11.22 12.50 -0.37
C ARG A 49 -12.01 13.73 -0.80
N VAL A 50 -11.68 14.91 -0.29
CA VAL A 50 -12.34 16.18 -0.60
C VAL A 50 -11.58 16.93 -1.69
N THR A 51 -10.26 17.07 -1.54
CA THR A 51 -9.47 17.94 -2.42
C THR A 51 -8.80 17.19 -3.57
N GLY A 52 -8.55 15.89 -3.40
CA GLY A 52 -7.61 15.12 -4.23
C GLY A 52 -6.18 15.17 -3.71
N LEU A 53 -5.37 14.22 -4.16
CA LEU A 53 -3.97 14.03 -3.78
C LEU A 53 -3.06 15.04 -4.50
N PRO A 54 -2.29 15.88 -3.79
CA PRO A 54 -1.34 16.79 -4.41
C PRO A 54 -0.22 16.02 -5.11
N THR A 55 0.00 16.33 -6.39
CA THR A 55 0.99 15.67 -7.24
C THR A 55 1.74 16.71 -8.06
N LEU A 56 3.06 16.52 -8.22
CA LEU A 56 3.88 17.34 -9.10
C LEU A 56 3.93 16.68 -10.47
N VAL A 57 3.43 17.38 -11.49
CA VAL A 57 3.37 16.85 -12.86
C VAL A 57 4.28 17.69 -13.77
N PRO A 58 5.22 17.07 -14.50
CA PRO A 58 5.99 17.77 -15.50
C PRO A 58 5.10 18.09 -16.71
N GLN A 59 5.00 19.36 -17.06
CA GLN A 59 4.32 19.84 -18.25
C GLN A 59 5.31 20.50 -19.21
N THR A 60 5.15 20.23 -20.51
CA THR A 60 5.92 20.93 -21.55
C THR A 60 5.22 22.24 -21.87
N ALA A 61 5.91 23.36 -21.68
CA ALA A 61 5.36 24.66 -22.05
C ALA A 61 5.14 24.72 -23.57
N MET A 62 3.91 25.02 -24.02
CA MET A 62 3.62 25.16 -25.45
C MET A 62 4.57 26.19 -26.08
N GLY A 63 5.36 25.75 -27.06
CA GLY A 63 6.27 26.61 -27.82
C GLY A 63 7.69 26.79 -27.23
N LYS A 64 8.05 26.14 -26.12
CA LYS A 64 9.44 26.15 -25.59
C LYS A 64 9.90 24.73 -25.24
N LYS A 65 11.19 24.42 -25.48
CA LYS A 65 11.87 23.21 -24.96
C LYS A 65 12.13 23.32 -23.44
N ALA A 66 11.14 23.77 -22.68
CA ALA A 66 11.24 23.93 -21.23
C ALA A 66 10.17 23.07 -20.57
N THR A 67 10.60 22.21 -19.66
CA THR A 67 9.71 21.43 -18.79
C THR A 67 9.44 22.25 -17.54
N LEU A 68 8.17 22.54 -17.28
CA LEU A 68 7.68 23.17 -16.07
C LEU A 68 7.16 22.08 -15.12
N ILE A 69 7.31 22.27 -13.82
CA ILE A 69 6.69 21.40 -12.81
C ILE A 69 5.47 22.16 -12.28
N VAL A 70 4.29 21.59 -12.46
CA VAL A 70 3.03 22.17 -12.00
C VAL A 70 2.48 21.31 -10.86
N ALA A 71 1.93 21.96 -9.84
CA ALA A 71 1.20 21.28 -8.78
C ALA A 71 -0.25 21.05 -9.22
N GLU A 72 -0.65 19.79 -9.30
CA GLU A 72 -2.00 19.35 -9.62
C GLU A 72 -2.59 18.55 -8.45
N ARG A 73 -3.91 18.37 -8.45
CA ARG A 73 -4.60 17.49 -7.50
C ARG A 73 -5.29 16.35 -8.24
N ILE A 74 -4.80 15.13 -8.00
CA ILE A 74 -5.36 13.91 -8.59
C ILE A 74 -6.54 13.45 -7.74
N GLN A 75 -7.73 13.42 -8.33
CA GLN A 75 -8.95 12.97 -7.66
C GLN A 75 -8.88 11.48 -7.32
N ILE A 76 -9.50 11.06 -6.21
CA ILE A 76 -9.48 9.67 -5.73
C ILE A 76 -10.07 8.66 -6.72
N HIS A 77 -10.99 9.10 -7.59
CA HIS A 77 -11.61 8.27 -8.63
C HIS A 77 -10.79 8.24 -9.93
N SER A 78 -9.67 8.96 -9.99
CA SER A 78 -8.79 8.95 -11.16
C SER A 78 -8.05 7.62 -11.26
N PRO A 79 -7.92 7.02 -12.46
CA PRO A 79 -7.08 5.83 -12.65
C PRO A 79 -5.59 6.11 -12.40
N LEU A 80 -5.19 7.38 -12.33
CA LEU A 80 -3.84 7.81 -11.98
C LEU A 80 -3.60 7.87 -10.46
N PHE A 81 -4.64 7.72 -9.64
CA PHE A 81 -4.55 7.89 -8.19
C PHE A 81 -3.49 6.97 -7.57
N LYS A 82 -3.46 5.69 -7.94
CA LYS A 82 -2.45 4.75 -7.45
C LYS A 82 -1.03 5.24 -7.71
N ALA A 83 -0.73 5.61 -8.95
CA ALA A 83 0.63 6.05 -9.33
C ALA A 83 1.03 7.32 -8.57
N ALA A 84 0.10 8.27 -8.44
CA ALA A 84 0.30 9.49 -7.67
C ALA A 84 0.53 9.19 -6.17
N LEU A 85 -0.24 8.27 -5.60
CA LEU A 85 -0.11 7.86 -4.19
C LEU A 85 1.26 7.24 -3.91
N LEU A 86 1.72 6.35 -4.77
CA LEU A 86 3.04 5.72 -4.63
C LEU A 86 4.16 6.77 -4.70
N SER A 87 4.08 7.70 -5.66
CA SER A 87 5.03 8.80 -5.74
C SER A 87 5.00 9.72 -4.51
N TRP A 88 3.81 9.94 -3.93
CA TRP A 88 3.68 10.70 -2.70
C TRP A 88 4.32 9.97 -1.52
N PHE A 89 4.15 8.64 -1.42
CA PHE A 89 4.81 7.83 -0.40
C PHE A 89 6.34 7.89 -0.52
N ASP A 90 6.87 7.74 -1.72
CA ASP A 90 8.31 7.86 -1.98
C ASP A 90 8.85 9.22 -1.52
N LEU A 91 8.15 10.31 -1.86
CA LEU A 91 8.53 11.67 -1.49
C LEU A 91 8.56 11.89 0.03
N HIS A 92 7.68 11.21 0.77
CA HIS A 92 7.55 11.37 2.22
C HIS A 92 8.26 10.27 3.02
N GLY A 93 9.02 9.38 2.34
CA GLY A 93 9.83 8.36 2.99
C GLY A 93 9.05 7.15 3.54
N TYR A 94 7.83 6.94 3.08
CA TYR A 94 7.07 5.72 3.38
C TYR A 94 7.56 4.57 2.52
N GLN A 95 7.58 3.36 3.09
CA GLN A 95 7.82 2.13 2.35
C GLN A 95 6.48 1.49 2.03
N TYR A 96 6.36 0.83 0.88
CA TYR A 96 5.12 0.15 0.53
C TYR A 96 5.37 -1.11 -0.27
N LEU A 97 4.44 -2.06 -0.19
CA LEU A 97 4.44 -3.28 -0.98
C LEU A 97 3.07 -3.51 -1.61
N ALA A 98 3.05 -3.79 -2.91
CA ALA A 98 1.83 -4.12 -3.63
C ALA A 98 1.61 -5.64 -3.64
N PHE A 99 0.45 -6.06 -3.14
CA PHE A 99 0.03 -7.44 -3.05
C PHE A 99 -1.20 -7.71 -3.92
N ASN A 100 -1.21 -8.90 -4.50
CA ASN A 100 -2.41 -9.49 -5.09
C ASN A 100 -3.29 -10.12 -3.99
N ASN A 101 -4.49 -10.55 -4.38
CA ASN A 101 -5.48 -11.17 -3.48
C ASN A 101 -4.97 -12.41 -2.71
N GLN A 102 -3.92 -13.09 -3.17
CA GLN A 102 -3.38 -14.26 -2.48
C GLN A 102 -2.31 -13.87 -1.47
N SER A 103 -1.40 -12.98 -1.88
CA SER A 103 -0.32 -12.47 -1.03
C SER A 103 -0.89 -11.68 0.16
N VAL A 104 -2.01 -10.96 -0.04
CA VAL A 104 -2.67 -10.25 1.07
C VAL A 104 -3.23 -11.19 2.14
N LYS A 105 -3.68 -12.40 1.77
CA LYS A 105 -4.12 -13.38 2.77
C LYS A 105 -2.96 -13.81 3.66
N ILE A 106 -1.80 -14.05 3.07
CA ILE A 106 -0.57 -14.40 3.79
C ILE A 106 -0.14 -13.22 4.68
N TRP A 107 -0.22 -11.99 4.17
CA TRP A 107 0.06 -10.78 4.95
C TRP A 107 -0.81 -10.68 6.21
N HIS A 108 -2.13 -10.85 6.08
CA HIS A 108 -3.02 -10.77 7.24
C HIS A 108 -2.70 -11.83 8.30
N LEU A 109 -2.26 -13.03 7.91
CA LEU A 109 -1.78 -14.04 8.85
C LEU A 109 -0.49 -13.57 9.56
N ILE A 110 0.48 -13.02 8.82
CA ILE A 110 1.73 -12.47 9.38
C ILE A 110 1.44 -11.32 10.35
N ASP A 111 0.52 -10.42 10.00
CA ASP A 111 0.24 -9.24 10.81
C ASP A 111 -0.39 -9.58 12.17
N GLN A 112 -1.06 -10.73 12.27
CA GLN A 112 -1.61 -11.20 13.53
C GLN A 112 -0.60 -11.95 14.42
N LEU A 113 0.59 -12.29 13.90
CA LEU A 113 1.63 -12.92 14.70
C LEU A 113 2.31 -11.89 15.62
N PRO A 114 2.81 -12.31 16.81
CA PRO A 114 3.50 -11.43 17.77
C PRO A 114 4.95 -11.13 17.32
N LEU A 115 5.11 -10.70 16.08
CA LEU A 115 6.38 -10.36 15.46
C LEU A 115 6.66 -8.87 15.59
N ARG A 116 7.94 -8.52 15.67
CA ARG A 116 8.41 -7.13 15.60
C ARG A 116 8.13 -6.56 14.22
N SER A 117 7.97 -5.24 14.13
CA SER A 117 7.69 -4.54 12.87
C SER A 117 8.69 -4.88 11.74
N GLN A 118 9.98 -4.94 12.07
CA GLN A 118 11.03 -5.30 11.11
C GLN A 118 10.89 -6.74 10.59
N GLU A 119 10.49 -7.69 11.45
CA GLU A 119 10.27 -9.08 11.06
C GLU A 119 9.05 -9.20 10.13
N LYS A 120 7.96 -8.49 10.45
CA LYS A 120 6.78 -8.38 9.58
C LYS A 120 7.14 -7.81 8.21
N TYR A 121 7.94 -6.75 8.18
CA TYR A 121 8.41 -6.15 6.93
C TYR A 121 9.27 -7.14 6.12
N LEU A 122 10.24 -7.82 6.73
CA LEU A 122 11.08 -8.79 6.03
C LEU A 122 10.28 -9.97 5.46
N LEU A 123 9.32 -10.49 6.22
CA LEU A 123 8.40 -11.54 5.72
C LEU A 123 7.53 -11.02 4.58
N SER A 124 7.05 -9.77 4.68
CA SER A 124 6.24 -9.14 3.64
C SER A 124 7.01 -9.00 2.31
N LEU A 125 8.32 -8.75 2.37
CA LEU A 125 9.19 -8.78 1.19
C LEU A 125 9.26 -10.18 0.57
N GLY A 126 9.42 -11.21 1.41
CA GLY A 126 9.51 -12.60 0.96
C GLY A 126 8.23 -13.11 0.28
N ILE A 127 7.07 -12.59 0.66
CA ILE A 127 5.78 -13.04 0.10
C ILE A 127 5.37 -12.30 -1.18
N ARG A 128 5.99 -11.14 -1.49
CA ARG A 128 5.63 -10.29 -2.63
C ARG A 128 5.73 -11.04 -3.97
N ASP A 129 6.78 -11.84 -4.11
CA ASP A 129 7.18 -12.47 -5.36
C ASP A 129 6.94 -14.00 -5.35
N LEU A 130 6.06 -14.48 -4.46
CA LEU A 130 5.77 -15.92 -4.34
C LEU A 130 5.09 -16.48 -5.60
N LYS A 131 5.51 -17.66 -6.00
CA LYS A 131 4.82 -18.44 -7.02
C LYS A 131 3.55 -19.04 -6.44
N GLN A 132 2.56 -19.26 -7.30
CA GLN A 132 1.28 -19.87 -6.93
C GLN A 132 1.43 -21.20 -6.17
N SER A 133 2.43 -22.01 -6.53
CA SER A 133 2.72 -23.30 -5.89
C SER A 133 3.21 -23.15 -4.44
N GLU A 134 3.76 -22.00 -4.08
CA GLU A 134 4.36 -21.74 -2.77
C GLU A 134 3.34 -21.12 -1.81
N VAL A 135 2.38 -20.34 -2.33
CA VAL A 135 1.31 -19.68 -1.56
C VAL A 135 0.60 -20.62 -0.59
N ASN A 136 0.18 -21.80 -1.07
CA ASN A 136 -0.55 -22.75 -0.24
C ASN A 136 0.31 -23.30 0.91
N SER A 137 1.60 -23.55 0.64
CA SER A 137 2.54 -24.02 1.67
C SER A 137 2.75 -22.96 2.75
N TRP A 138 2.84 -21.69 2.36
CA TRP A 138 2.92 -20.56 3.29
C TRP A 138 1.67 -20.42 4.16
N ILE A 139 0.49 -20.44 3.56
CA ILE A 139 -0.79 -20.34 4.30
C ILE A 139 -0.87 -21.46 5.35
N VAL A 140 -0.68 -22.71 4.95
CA VAL A 140 -0.74 -23.87 5.87
C VAL A 140 0.28 -23.75 7.00
N SER A 141 1.49 -23.27 6.71
CA SER A 141 2.54 -23.13 7.72
C SER A 141 2.21 -22.03 8.72
N LEU A 142 1.72 -20.88 8.25
CA LEU A 142 1.34 -19.75 9.10
C LEU A 142 0.10 -20.05 9.94
N GLU A 143 -0.90 -20.73 9.38
CA GLU A 143 -2.10 -21.16 10.13
C GLU A 143 -1.73 -22.10 11.28
N LYS A 144 -0.80 -23.05 11.06
CA LYS A 144 -0.29 -23.94 12.11
C LYS A 144 0.44 -23.16 13.21
N ILE A 145 1.27 -22.19 12.84
CA ILE A 145 1.96 -21.33 13.82
C ILE A 145 0.92 -20.55 14.63
N HIS A 146 -0.08 -19.97 13.96
CA HIS A 146 -1.12 -19.18 14.58
C HIS A 146 -1.93 -19.98 15.60
N GLN A 147 -2.28 -21.24 15.29
CA GLN A 147 -2.96 -22.16 16.20
C GLN A 147 -2.13 -22.48 17.45
N ASN A 148 -0.79 -22.55 17.33
CA ASN A 148 0.09 -22.91 18.45
C ASN A 148 0.49 -21.71 19.32
N VAL A 149 0.44 -20.49 18.79
CA VAL A 149 0.90 -19.28 19.49
C VAL A 149 -0.24 -18.55 20.21
N LEU A 150 -1.50 -18.75 19.79
CA LEU A 150 -2.67 -18.07 20.35
C LEU A 150 -3.57 -18.96 21.22
N GLN A 151 -3.13 -20.19 21.52
CA GLN A 151 -3.68 -21.04 22.58
C GLN A 151 -3.00 -20.74 23.90
#